data_AF-R5GKQ2-F1
#
_entry.id   AF-R5GKQ2-F1
#
_cell.length_a   1.000
_cell.length_b   1.000
_cell.length_c   1.000
_cell.angle_alpha   90.00
_cell.angle_beta   90.00
_cell.angle_gamma   90.00
#
_symmetry.space_group_name_H-M   'P 1'
#
loop_
_entity.id
_entity.type
_entity.pdbx_description
1 polymer ?
#
loop_
_entity_poly.entity_id
_entity_poly.type
_entity_poly.pdbx_seq_one_letter_code
_entity_poly.pdbx_strand_id
1 'polypeptide(L)'
;MKKLLISIGLCMVASSSYAQKWWNAEEKFDEGKYTEAAAIMDKVLTQEHKDTEWAKLYNLAANIQIHLYNPELVKAAQGQPFDTTLFVSGLDKAVTYFTKSHEYDVKPNAKGKVKAKFIDDNHTRMKDMLKHYNFAAQFLLMNKDMDGAVTMFRKYIEMPDNPVFSKEETDSIRKADHEGYAQTAFNIAMIRFEQKNWKEVLDNVDLVLNDTAYMHDAYVMKMQALLETKDTAQWVLCAQEAVSHLEDAASIAQSLLYYYVEKNLVKDAQDMANKMVADFPNNKNAWYMKGCVDLNLVKDFETARADFAKTLAIDPNHYESNMNTGVSFINEVISRRDKGEFVTDRTRVKEYNASIEKMREYYKKALPYFEKARMLAPDRIKEWGPNLQNVYSNLEMKDKVEEIKALMN
;
A
#
# COMPACT_ATOMS: atom_id res chain seq x y z
N MET A 1 -89.56 -8.39 8.19
CA MET A 1 -88.40 -9.31 8.35
C MET A 1 -87.39 -9.03 7.25
N LYS A 2 -86.10 -8.90 7.62
CA LYS A 2 -84.86 -8.91 6.80
C LYS A 2 -84.64 -7.70 5.86
N LYS A 3 -83.88 -6.66 6.26
CA LYS A 3 -82.40 -6.46 6.19
C LYS A 3 -81.81 -6.61 4.77
N LEU A 4 -81.38 -5.48 4.18
CA LEU A 4 -80.07 -5.33 3.52
C LEU A 4 -79.77 -3.85 3.22
N LEU A 5 -78.75 -3.33 3.92
CA LEU A 5 -78.00 -2.12 3.62
C LEU A 5 -77.04 -2.42 2.47
N ILE A 6 -76.95 -1.56 1.45
CA ILE A 6 -75.72 -1.38 0.66
C ILE A 6 -75.56 0.11 0.34
N SER A 7 -74.63 0.72 1.06
CA SER A 7 -73.97 1.99 0.77
C SER A 7 -72.99 1.83 -0.39
N ILE A 8 -73.03 2.73 -1.39
CA ILE A 8 -71.96 2.86 -2.40
C ILE A 8 -71.59 4.34 -2.52
N GLY A 9 -70.45 4.68 -1.91
CA GLY A 9 -69.35 5.32 -2.63
C GLY A 9 -69.42 6.83 -2.87
N LEU A 10 -69.48 7.64 -1.81
CA LEU A 10 -68.94 9.01 -1.86
C LEU A 10 -67.44 8.94 -1.57
N CYS A 11 -66.62 8.60 -2.58
CA CYS A 11 -65.16 8.67 -2.50
C CYS A 11 -64.58 9.18 -3.82
N MET A 12 -64.70 10.49 -4.04
CA MET A 12 -63.70 11.26 -4.78
C MET A 12 -63.36 12.50 -3.97
N VAL A 13 -62.71 12.28 -2.82
CA VAL A 13 -61.76 13.28 -2.35
C VAL A 13 -60.53 13.05 -3.20
N ALA A 14 -60.39 13.82 -4.27
CA ALA A 14 -59.11 14.04 -4.88
C ALA A 14 -58.22 14.61 -3.76
N SER A 15 -57.36 13.77 -3.19
CA SER A 15 -56.24 14.24 -2.39
C SER A 15 -55.29 14.94 -3.36
N SER A 16 -55.60 16.18 -3.71
CA SER A 16 -54.57 17.14 -4.07
C SER A 16 -53.72 17.31 -2.82
N SER A 17 -52.75 16.41 -2.64
CA SER A 17 -51.65 16.65 -1.72
C SER A 17 -51.06 17.99 -2.16
N TYR A 18 -51.17 18.99 -1.31
CA TYR A 18 -50.52 20.28 -1.55
C TYR A 18 -49.02 19.96 -1.61
N ALA A 19 -48.45 19.92 -2.80
CA ALA A 19 -47.00 19.88 -2.95
C ALA A 19 -46.43 21.04 -2.13
N GLN A 20 -45.49 20.74 -1.23
CA GLN A 20 -44.93 21.74 -0.34
C GLN A 20 -44.22 22.77 -1.22
N LYS A 21 -44.55 24.04 -1.06
CA LYS A 21 -44.00 25.11 -1.90
C LYS A 21 -42.52 25.29 -1.58
N TRP A 22 -41.66 25.12 -2.59
CA TRP A 22 -40.20 25.15 -2.40
C TRP A 22 -39.67 26.48 -1.87
N TRP A 23 -40.31 27.61 -2.19
CA TRP A 23 -39.91 28.93 -1.70
C TRP A 23 -40.08 29.09 -0.18
N ASN A 24 -40.88 28.25 0.48
CA ASN A 24 -40.91 28.22 1.94
C ASN A 24 -39.55 27.73 2.51
N ALA A 25 -38.80 26.90 1.77
CA ALA A 25 -37.45 26.53 2.18
C ALA A 25 -36.47 27.69 1.99
N GLU A 26 -36.63 28.48 0.92
CA GLU A 26 -35.83 29.70 0.66
C GLU A 26 -36.06 30.73 1.77
N GLU A 27 -37.32 30.99 2.15
CA GLU A 27 -37.66 31.84 3.30
C GLU A 27 -37.02 31.36 4.59
N LYS A 28 -37.08 30.05 4.89
CA LYS A 28 -36.45 29.48 6.09
C LYS A 28 -34.93 29.56 6.05
N PHE A 29 -34.34 29.43 4.86
CA PHE A 29 -32.91 29.62 4.67
C PHE A 29 -32.49 31.06 4.97
N ASP A 30 -33.23 32.05 4.46
CA ASP A 30 -32.98 33.48 4.70
C ASP A 30 -33.17 33.86 6.18
N GLU A 31 -34.08 33.19 6.90
CA GLU A 31 -34.25 33.32 8.36
C GLU A 31 -33.12 32.65 9.17
N GLY A 32 -32.18 31.93 8.53
CA GLY A 32 -31.13 31.14 9.20
C GLY A 32 -31.64 29.84 9.83
N LYS A 33 -32.86 29.40 9.51
CA LYS A 33 -33.51 28.19 10.05
C LYS A 33 -33.23 26.98 9.15
N TYR A 34 -31.95 26.64 9.01
CA TYR A 34 -31.48 25.63 8.05
C TYR A 34 -32.08 24.23 8.26
N THR A 35 -32.32 23.81 9.50
CA THR A 35 -32.95 22.51 9.79
C THR A 35 -34.40 22.45 9.28
N GLU A 36 -35.16 23.54 9.46
CA GLU A 36 -36.52 23.65 8.91
C GLU A 36 -36.49 23.69 7.39
N ALA A 37 -35.57 24.47 6.80
CA ALA A 37 -35.37 24.54 5.36
C ALA A 37 -35.04 23.16 4.76
N ALA A 38 -34.14 22.38 5.39
CA ALA A 38 -33.79 21.04 4.97
C ALA A 38 -34.99 20.07 5.02
N ALA A 39 -35.77 20.11 6.10
CA ALA A 39 -36.96 19.27 6.23
C ALA A 39 -38.02 19.59 5.16
N ILE A 40 -38.13 20.86 4.74
CA ILE A 40 -38.97 21.26 3.61
C ILE A 40 -38.39 20.69 2.32
N MET A 41 -37.09 20.86 2.07
CA MET A 41 -36.45 20.38 0.84
C MET A 41 -36.48 18.86 0.68
N ASP A 42 -36.32 18.08 1.76
CA ASP A 42 -36.42 16.62 1.70
C ASP A 42 -37.81 16.17 1.20
N LYS A 43 -38.88 16.91 1.53
CA LYS A 43 -40.23 16.67 0.99
C LYS A 43 -40.36 17.18 -0.44
N VAL A 44 -39.87 18.37 -0.72
CA VAL A 44 -39.95 18.98 -2.07
C VAL A 44 -39.24 18.07 -3.08
N LEU A 45 -38.03 17.61 -2.82
CA LEU A 45 -37.24 16.85 -3.79
C LEU A 45 -37.81 15.47 -4.15
N THR A 46 -38.82 14.98 -3.42
CA THR A 46 -39.48 13.68 -3.67
C THR A 46 -40.84 13.81 -4.35
N GLN A 47 -41.35 15.04 -4.53
CA GLN A 47 -42.65 15.31 -5.13
C GLN A 47 -42.54 15.50 -6.65
N GLU A 48 -43.60 15.17 -7.37
CA GLU A 48 -43.73 15.52 -8.78
C GLU A 48 -44.06 17.02 -8.89
N HIS A 49 -43.31 17.75 -9.71
CA HIS A 49 -43.53 19.17 -9.90
C HIS A 49 -43.65 19.52 -11.38
N LYS A 50 -44.72 20.25 -11.72
CA LYS A 50 -44.88 20.84 -13.05
C LYS A 50 -44.00 22.08 -13.18
N ASP A 51 -43.32 22.23 -14.31
CA ASP A 51 -42.53 23.42 -14.68
C ASP A 51 -41.40 23.79 -13.70
N THR A 52 -40.68 22.78 -13.20
CA THR A 52 -39.71 22.99 -12.11
C THR A 52 -38.27 23.15 -12.57
N GLU A 53 -37.64 24.22 -12.08
CA GLU A 53 -36.21 24.47 -12.22
C GLU A 53 -35.43 23.56 -11.26
N TRP A 54 -35.34 22.26 -11.58
CA TRP A 54 -34.66 21.25 -10.76
C TRP A 54 -33.22 21.63 -10.38
N ALA A 55 -32.50 22.30 -11.30
CA ALA A 55 -31.18 22.86 -11.01
C ALA A 55 -31.20 23.82 -9.82
N LYS A 56 -32.19 24.74 -9.73
CA LYS A 56 -32.36 25.67 -8.62
C LYS A 56 -32.70 24.92 -7.32
N LEU A 57 -33.61 23.96 -7.36
CA LEU A 57 -34.02 23.22 -6.18
C LEU A 57 -32.85 22.46 -5.55
N TYR A 58 -32.09 21.73 -6.37
CA TYR A 58 -30.92 21.01 -5.89
C TYR A 58 -29.82 21.96 -5.43
N ASN A 59 -29.60 23.09 -6.09
CA ASN A 59 -28.64 24.10 -5.64
C ASN A 59 -29.01 24.68 -4.26
N LEU A 60 -30.28 25.05 -4.03
CA LEU A 60 -30.77 25.50 -2.73
C LEU A 60 -30.61 24.42 -1.66
N ALA A 61 -31.00 23.17 -1.97
CA ALA A 61 -30.84 22.05 -1.06
C ALA A 61 -29.37 21.82 -0.68
N ALA A 62 -28.45 21.92 -1.64
CA ALA A 62 -27.02 21.76 -1.40
C ALA A 62 -26.45 22.85 -0.47
N ASN A 63 -26.82 24.11 -0.73
CA ASN A 63 -26.44 25.24 0.11
C ASN A 63 -27.00 25.10 1.54
N ILE A 64 -28.25 24.67 1.71
CA ILE A 64 -28.81 24.37 3.04
C ILE A 64 -27.94 23.33 3.78
N GLN A 65 -27.49 22.28 3.10
CA GLN A 65 -26.63 21.26 3.72
C GLN A 65 -25.27 21.83 4.13
N ILE A 66 -24.64 22.68 3.31
CA ILE A 66 -23.40 23.39 3.70
C ILE A 66 -23.61 24.15 5.00
N HIS A 67 -24.69 24.91 5.12
CA HIS A 67 -24.97 25.68 6.34
C HIS A 67 -25.23 24.80 7.58
N LEU A 68 -25.74 23.58 7.38
CA LEU A 68 -25.93 22.62 8.46
C LEU A 68 -24.61 21.99 8.93
N TYR A 69 -23.74 21.58 8.01
CA TYR A 69 -22.55 20.80 8.36
C TYR A 69 -21.31 21.66 8.64
N ASN A 70 -21.18 22.84 8.01
CA ASN A 70 -19.99 23.68 8.12
C ASN A 70 -19.68 24.15 9.56
N PRO A 71 -20.66 24.42 10.45
CA PRO A 71 -20.38 24.68 11.86
C PRO A 71 -19.59 23.57 12.55
N GLU A 72 -19.82 22.29 12.18
CA GLU A 72 -19.10 21.17 12.75
C GLU A 72 -17.63 21.13 12.28
N LEU A 73 -17.37 21.53 11.02
CA LEU A 73 -16.01 21.71 10.52
C LEU A 73 -15.26 22.82 11.26
N VAL A 74 -15.93 23.94 11.55
CA VAL A 74 -15.36 25.05 12.31
C VAL A 74 -15.03 24.64 13.75
N LYS A 75 -15.94 23.93 14.42
CA LYS A 75 -15.70 23.38 15.76
C LYS A 75 -14.50 22.44 15.77
N ALA A 76 -14.40 21.54 14.80
CA ALA A 76 -13.27 20.62 14.67
C ALA A 76 -11.93 21.36 14.51
N ALA A 77 -11.88 22.40 13.66
CA ALA A 77 -10.69 23.24 13.48
C ALA A 77 -10.28 24.01 14.75
N GLN A 78 -11.22 24.25 15.67
CA GLN A 78 -10.99 24.90 16.96
C GLN A 78 -10.73 23.90 18.10
N GLY A 79 -10.69 22.59 17.82
CA GLY A 79 -10.56 21.54 18.84
C GLY A 79 -11.76 21.42 19.77
N GLN A 80 -12.93 21.93 19.36
CA GLN A 80 -14.17 21.82 20.12
C GLN A 80 -14.90 20.51 19.79
N PRO A 81 -15.74 19.97 20.71
CA PRO A 81 -16.62 18.86 20.38
C PRO A 81 -17.54 19.19 19.19
N PHE A 82 -17.64 18.26 18.24
CA PHE A 82 -18.42 18.41 17.01
C PHE A 82 -19.17 17.11 16.67
N ASP A 83 -20.23 17.22 15.88
CA ASP A 83 -21.05 16.10 15.43
C ASP A 83 -20.53 15.53 14.10
N THR A 84 -19.80 14.42 14.18
CA THR A 84 -19.27 13.71 13.01
C THR A 84 -20.38 13.19 12.09
N THR A 85 -21.50 12.73 12.64
CA THR A 85 -22.61 12.18 11.84
C THR A 85 -23.27 13.28 11.02
N LEU A 86 -23.50 14.44 11.64
CA LEU A 86 -24.02 15.61 10.94
C LEU A 86 -23.05 16.10 9.86
N PHE A 87 -21.74 16.13 10.15
CA PHE A 87 -20.72 16.50 9.18
C PHE A 87 -20.74 15.59 7.95
N VAL A 88 -20.62 14.28 8.16
CA VAL A 88 -20.55 13.27 7.10
C VAL A 88 -21.81 13.27 6.25
N SER A 89 -22.98 13.20 6.88
CA SER A 89 -24.26 13.12 6.15
C SER A 89 -24.60 14.41 5.41
N GLY A 90 -24.32 15.58 6.01
CA GLY A 90 -24.53 16.87 5.38
C GLY A 90 -23.59 17.08 4.18
N LEU A 91 -22.32 16.74 4.31
CA LEU A 91 -21.36 16.78 3.20
C LEU A 91 -21.83 15.91 2.03
N ASP A 92 -22.25 14.67 2.32
CA ASP A 92 -22.65 13.74 1.26
C ASP A 92 -23.89 14.21 0.50
N LYS A 93 -24.87 14.76 1.23
CA LYS A 93 -26.04 15.39 0.62
C LYS A 93 -25.65 16.63 -0.19
N ALA A 94 -24.77 17.49 0.33
CA ALA A 94 -24.33 18.70 -0.37
C ALA A 94 -23.69 18.36 -1.72
N VAL A 95 -22.70 17.46 -1.72
CA VAL A 95 -22.01 17.00 -2.95
C VAL A 95 -23.01 16.38 -3.93
N THR A 96 -23.88 15.49 -3.45
CA THR A 96 -24.92 14.86 -4.28
C THR A 96 -25.84 15.91 -4.92
N TYR A 97 -26.27 16.91 -4.15
CA TYR A 97 -27.19 17.93 -4.63
C TYR A 97 -26.52 18.93 -5.58
N PHE A 98 -25.26 19.35 -5.35
CA PHE A 98 -24.54 20.15 -6.35
C PHE A 98 -24.31 19.40 -7.66
N THR A 99 -23.99 18.11 -7.58
CA THR A 99 -23.85 17.25 -8.77
C THR A 99 -25.15 17.20 -9.57
N LYS A 100 -26.28 16.90 -8.90
CA LYS A 100 -27.60 16.90 -9.55
C LYS A 100 -27.97 18.27 -10.10
N SER A 101 -27.69 19.34 -9.35
CA SER A 101 -27.95 20.71 -9.83
C SER A 101 -27.25 20.94 -11.17
N HIS A 102 -25.96 20.61 -11.25
CA HIS A 102 -25.18 20.76 -12.48
C HIS A 102 -25.76 19.92 -13.63
N GLU A 103 -26.05 18.64 -13.41
CA GLU A 103 -26.63 17.75 -14.42
C GLU A 103 -27.94 18.30 -15.01
N TYR A 104 -28.82 18.85 -14.16
CA TYR A 104 -30.06 19.49 -14.62
C TYR A 104 -29.82 20.82 -15.34
N ASP A 105 -28.81 21.59 -14.92
CA ASP A 105 -28.53 22.94 -15.45
C ASP A 105 -27.90 22.89 -16.85
N VAL A 106 -27.07 21.87 -17.12
CA VAL A 106 -26.43 21.67 -18.43
C VAL A 106 -27.30 20.90 -19.42
N LYS A 107 -28.45 20.37 -18.98
CA LYS A 107 -29.35 19.59 -19.83
C LYS A 107 -30.00 20.47 -20.92
N PRO A 108 -29.89 20.10 -22.21
CA PRO A 108 -30.59 20.83 -23.27
C PRO A 108 -32.11 20.77 -23.08
N ASN A 109 -32.79 21.87 -23.35
CA ASN A 109 -34.26 21.90 -23.39
C ASN A 109 -34.81 21.17 -24.63
N ALA A 110 -36.14 21.08 -24.77
CA ALA A 110 -36.81 20.45 -25.92
C ALA A 110 -36.43 21.03 -27.30
N LYS A 111 -35.78 22.21 -27.34
CA LYS A 111 -35.28 22.87 -28.56
C LYS A 111 -33.75 22.74 -28.71
N GLY A 112 -33.09 21.90 -27.92
CA GLY A 112 -31.64 21.69 -27.94
C GLY A 112 -30.80 22.82 -27.35
N LYS A 113 -31.42 23.84 -26.72
CA LYS A 113 -30.68 24.96 -26.10
C LYS A 113 -30.40 24.68 -24.64
N VAL A 114 -29.18 24.97 -24.20
CA VAL A 114 -28.78 25.00 -22.78
C VAL A 114 -28.91 26.45 -22.27
N LYS A 115 -29.54 26.64 -21.10
CA LYS A 115 -29.65 27.95 -20.43
C LYS A 115 -29.26 27.81 -18.96
N ALA A 116 -28.00 27.45 -18.76
CA ALA A 116 -27.43 27.24 -17.46
C ALA A 116 -27.39 28.53 -16.62
N LYS A 117 -27.57 28.41 -15.31
CA LYS A 117 -27.56 29.51 -14.34
C LYS A 117 -26.65 29.26 -13.13
N PHE A 118 -26.35 28.00 -12.83
CA PHE A 118 -25.71 27.55 -11.59
C PHE A 118 -24.36 26.87 -11.83
N ILE A 119 -23.86 26.79 -13.08
CA ILE A 119 -22.54 26.19 -13.38
C ILE A 119 -21.45 26.78 -12.48
N ASP A 120 -21.30 28.10 -12.43
CA ASP A 120 -20.21 28.75 -11.68
C ASP A 120 -20.33 28.54 -10.16
N ASP A 121 -21.56 28.60 -9.62
CA ASP A 121 -21.79 28.36 -8.19
C ASP A 121 -21.54 26.88 -7.84
N ASN A 122 -22.13 25.94 -8.57
CA ASN A 122 -21.92 24.51 -8.37
C ASN A 122 -20.42 24.16 -8.45
N HIS A 123 -19.72 24.71 -9.44
CA HIS A 123 -18.28 24.51 -9.62
C HIS A 123 -17.48 25.06 -8.44
N THR A 124 -17.71 26.32 -8.06
CA THR A 124 -17.01 26.97 -6.94
C THR A 124 -17.22 26.20 -5.63
N ARG A 125 -18.47 25.83 -5.31
CA ARG A 125 -18.80 25.09 -4.10
C ARG A 125 -18.19 23.70 -4.08
N MET A 126 -18.21 22.98 -5.21
CA MET A 126 -17.57 21.67 -5.31
C MET A 126 -16.05 21.75 -5.16
N LYS A 127 -15.44 22.81 -5.70
CA LYS A 127 -14.00 23.08 -5.53
C LYS A 127 -13.62 23.36 -4.08
N ASP A 128 -14.43 24.14 -3.36
CA ASP A 128 -14.22 24.42 -1.93
C ASP A 128 -14.29 23.14 -1.07
N MET A 129 -15.07 22.15 -1.49
CA MET A 129 -15.28 20.90 -0.75
C MET A 129 -14.31 19.76 -1.12
N LEU A 130 -13.34 19.97 -2.03
CA LEU A 130 -12.48 18.90 -2.55
C LEU A 130 -11.84 18.03 -1.46
N LYS A 131 -11.47 18.62 -0.32
CA LYS A 131 -10.81 17.92 0.80
C LYS A 131 -11.76 17.44 1.90
N HIS A 132 -13.04 17.82 1.86
CA HIS A 132 -13.95 17.57 2.99
C HIS A 132 -14.22 16.08 3.23
N TYR A 133 -14.22 15.24 2.19
CA TYR A 133 -14.33 13.79 2.38
C TYR A 133 -13.09 13.19 3.06
N ASN A 134 -11.89 13.75 2.84
CA ASN A 134 -10.70 13.35 3.59
C ASN A 134 -10.87 13.71 5.08
N PHE A 135 -11.37 14.92 5.40
CA PHE A 135 -11.67 15.31 6.79
C PHE A 135 -12.74 14.40 7.42
N ALA A 136 -13.79 14.06 6.67
CA ALA A 136 -14.83 13.14 7.09
C ALA A 136 -14.24 11.77 7.48
N ALA A 137 -13.32 11.25 6.67
CA ALA A 137 -12.64 10.01 6.96
C ALA A 137 -11.81 10.09 8.25
N GLN A 138 -11.05 11.17 8.45
CA GLN A 138 -10.26 11.38 9.68
C GLN A 138 -11.16 11.43 10.93
N PHE A 139 -12.31 12.12 10.86
CA PHE A 139 -13.26 12.16 11.98
C PHE A 139 -13.86 10.79 12.29
N LEU A 140 -14.13 9.97 11.27
CA LEU A 140 -14.60 8.60 11.46
C LEU A 140 -13.52 7.71 12.09
N LEU A 141 -12.24 7.87 11.70
CA LEU A 141 -11.13 7.19 12.37
C LEU A 141 -11.00 7.57 13.85
N MET A 142 -11.17 8.85 14.20
CA MET A 142 -11.20 9.29 15.60
C MET A 142 -12.32 8.61 16.40
N ASN A 143 -13.43 8.33 15.75
CA ASN A 143 -14.56 7.58 16.32
C ASN A 143 -14.42 6.05 16.19
N LYS A 144 -13.27 5.57 15.71
CA LYS A 144 -12.95 4.14 15.47
C LYS A 144 -13.83 3.47 14.43
N ASP A 145 -14.51 4.23 13.58
CA ASP A 145 -15.27 3.72 12.43
C ASP A 145 -14.36 3.61 11.19
N MET A 146 -13.62 2.51 11.12
CA MET A 146 -12.67 2.23 10.05
C MET A 146 -13.35 2.06 8.68
N ASP A 147 -14.51 1.38 8.63
CA ASP A 147 -15.21 1.13 7.37
C ASP A 147 -15.89 2.39 6.83
N GLY A 148 -16.46 3.20 7.72
CA GLY A 148 -16.94 4.54 7.39
C GLY A 148 -15.79 5.41 6.87
N ALA A 149 -14.63 5.39 7.52
CA ALA A 149 -13.47 6.15 7.08
C ALA A 149 -12.99 5.74 5.68
N VAL A 150 -12.86 4.44 5.40
CA VAL A 150 -12.49 3.96 4.06
C VAL A 150 -13.52 4.38 3.02
N THR A 151 -14.81 4.35 3.36
CA THR A 151 -15.87 4.84 2.46
C THR A 151 -15.68 6.31 2.11
N MET A 152 -15.35 7.16 3.08
CA MET A 152 -15.11 8.59 2.85
C MET A 152 -13.80 8.85 2.11
N PHE A 153 -12.73 8.10 2.40
CA PHE A 153 -11.48 8.17 1.64
C PHE A 153 -11.65 7.85 0.16
N ARG A 154 -12.46 6.83 -0.18
CA ARG A 154 -12.79 6.52 -1.58
C ARG A 154 -13.51 7.69 -2.25
N LYS A 155 -14.53 8.26 -1.60
CA LYS A 155 -15.23 9.45 -2.11
C LYS A 155 -14.30 10.65 -2.31
N TYR A 156 -13.29 10.83 -1.45
CA TYR A 156 -12.26 11.84 -1.64
C TYR A 156 -11.43 11.61 -2.92
N ILE A 157 -10.97 10.38 -3.17
CA ILE A 157 -10.21 10.01 -4.37
C ILE A 157 -11.05 10.18 -5.65
N GLU A 158 -12.34 9.87 -5.58
CA GLU A 158 -13.29 9.92 -6.71
C GLU A 158 -13.84 11.34 -6.96
N MET A 159 -13.77 12.24 -5.98
CA MET A 159 -14.34 13.60 -6.07
C MET A 159 -13.91 14.38 -7.33
N PRO A 160 -12.65 14.31 -7.81
CA PRO A 160 -12.24 15.00 -9.04
C PRO A 160 -12.91 14.47 -10.31
N ASP A 161 -13.47 13.25 -10.31
CA ASP A 161 -14.19 12.67 -11.46
C ASP A 161 -15.65 13.12 -11.54
N ASN A 162 -16.10 13.97 -10.61
CA ASN A 162 -17.46 14.51 -10.63
C ASN A 162 -17.73 15.31 -11.91
N PRO A 163 -18.92 15.17 -12.55
CA PRO A 163 -19.24 15.85 -13.81
C PRO A 163 -19.24 17.38 -13.76
N VAL A 164 -19.20 17.97 -12.55
CA VAL A 164 -19.00 19.41 -12.37
C VAL A 164 -17.62 19.87 -12.88
N PHE A 165 -16.62 19.00 -12.87
CA PHE A 165 -15.27 19.29 -13.35
C PHE A 165 -15.07 18.77 -14.78
N SER A 166 -14.36 19.55 -15.60
CA SER A 166 -13.85 19.08 -16.88
C SER A 166 -12.71 18.07 -16.69
N LYS A 167 -12.39 17.30 -17.74
CA LYS A 167 -11.30 16.32 -17.70
C LYS A 167 -9.95 16.97 -17.39
N GLU A 168 -9.70 18.14 -17.96
CA GLU A 168 -8.48 18.93 -17.73
C GLU A 168 -8.38 19.40 -16.26
N GLU A 169 -9.52 19.73 -15.65
CA GLU A 169 -9.58 20.11 -14.24
C GLU A 169 -9.39 18.90 -13.32
N THR A 170 -10.02 17.75 -13.62
CA THR A 170 -9.79 16.49 -12.90
C THR A 170 -8.30 16.18 -12.81
N ASP A 171 -7.60 16.23 -13.94
CA ASP A 171 -6.16 15.93 -14.00
C ASP A 171 -5.35 17.00 -13.24
N SER A 172 -5.75 18.27 -13.33
CA SER A 172 -5.11 19.37 -12.59
C SER A 172 -5.31 19.26 -11.07
N ILE A 173 -6.49 18.90 -10.60
CA ILE A 173 -6.82 18.68 -9.19
C ILE A 173 -5.99 17.52 -8.64
N ARG A 174 -5.96 16.38 -9.36
CA ARG A 174 -5.16 15.21 -8.98
C ARG A 174 -3.68 15.53 -8.87
N LYS A 175 -3.15 16.28 -9.84
CA LYS A 175 -1.75 16.70 -9.82
C LYS A 175 -1.45 17.65 -8.66
N ALA A 176 -2.34 18.59 -8.37
CA ALA A 176 -2.15 19.59 -7.34
C ALA A 176 -2.11 19.01 -5.91
N ASP A 177 -2.81 17.89 -5.67
CA ASP A 177 -2.90 17.25 -4.35
C ASP A 177 -2.43 15.78 -4.38
N HIS A 178 -1.48 15.47 -5.27
CA HIS A 178 -0.94 14.11 -5.48
C HIS A 178 -0.55 13.43 -4.17
N GLU A 179 0.15 14.14 -3.28
CA GLU A 179 0.56 13.63 -1.96
C GLU A 179 -0.65 13.26 -1.09
N GLY A 180 -1.70 14.08 -1.11
CA GLY A 180 -2.94 13.79 -0.37
C GLY A 180 -3.64 12.53 -0.88
N TYR A 181 -3.70 12.34 -2.20
CA TYR A 181 -4.27 11.13 -2.80
C TYR A 181 -3.43 9.88 -2.52
N ALA A 182 -2.10 9.98 -2.60
CA ALA A 182 -1.18 8.90 -2.25
C ALA A 182 -1.33 8.51 -0.77
N GLN A 183 -1.32 9.49 0.14
CA GLN A 183 -1.55 9.26 1.56
C GLN A 183 -2.91 8.59 1.82
N THR A 184 -3.97 9.03 1.13
CA THR A 184 -5.28 8.39 1.27
C THR A 184 -5.28 6.94 0.79
N ALA A 185 -4.68 6.64 -0.37
CA ALA A 185 -4.56 5.27 -0.86
C ALA A 185 -3.79 4.38 0.13
N PHE A 186 -2.68 4.88 0.68
CA PHE A 186 -1.91 4.18 1.70
C PHE A 186 -2.72 3.95 2.99
N ASN A 187 -3.47 4.96 3.46
CA ASN A 187 -4.34 4.81 4.63
C ASN A 187 -5.43 3.75 4.42
N ILE A 188 -6.05 3.70 3.24
CA ILE A 188 -6.99 2.62 2.91
C ILE A 188 -6.28 1.27 2.96
N ALA A 189 -5.11 1.14 2.34
CA ALA A 189 -4.34 -0.10 2.35
C ALA A 189 -4.01 -0.56 3.77
N MET A 190 -3.54 0.34 4.64
CA MET A 190 -3.24 0.05 6.05
C MET A 190 -4.45 -0.44 6.84
N ILE A 191 -5.59 0.27 6.74
CA ILE A 191 -6.83 -0.15 7.42
C ILE A 191 -7.27 -1.53 6.94
N ARG A 192 -7.22 -1.77 5.63
CA ARG A 192 -7.62 -3.05 5.03
C ARG A 192 -6.64 -4.16 5.35
N PHE A 193 -5.37 -3.84 5.54
CA PHE A 193 -4.35 -4.77 5.99
C PHE A 193 -4.62 -5.26 7.41
N GLU A 194 -4.94 -4.35 8.35
CA GLU A 194 -5.33 -4.70 9.72
C GLU A 194 -6.59 -5.59 9.76
N GLN A 195 -7.55 -5.30 8.87
CA GLN A 195 -8.78 -6.08 8.72
C GLN A 195 -8.61 -7.37 7.90
N LYS A 196 -7.40 -7.64 7.38
CA LYS A 196 -7.09 -8.79 6.51
C LYS A 196 -7.94 -8.86 5.23
N ASN A 197 -8.41 -7.71 4.75
CA ASN A 197 -9.09 -7.59 3.46
C ASN A 197 -8.03 -7.45 2.35
N TRP A 198 -7.41 -8.57 2.00
CA TRP A 198 -6.27 -8.62 1.09
C TRP A 198 -6.57 -8.10 -0.31
N LYS A 199 -7.81 -8.27 -0.78
CA LYS A 199 -8.23 -7.73 -2.08
C LYS A 199 -8.10 -6.20 -2.09
N GLU A 200 -8.67 -5.54 -1.09
CA GLU A 200 -8.62 -4.09 -1.02
C GLU A 200 -7.23 -3.56 -0.66
N VAL A 201 -6.38 -4.34 0.04
CA VAL A 201 -4.95 -4.00 0.17
C VAL A 201 -4.33 -3.89 -1.23
N LEU A 202 -4.46 -4.94 -2.06
CA LEU A 202 -3.88 -4.99 -3.40
C LEU A 202 -4.43 -3.88 -4.30
N ASP A 203 -5.73 -3.59 -4.24
CA ASP A 203 -6.35 -2.52 -5.03
C ASP A 203 -5.78 -1.11 -4.70
N ASN A 204 -5.11 -0.92 -3.55
CA ASN A 204 -4.62 0.39 -3.10
C ASN A 204 -3.09 0.52 -3.01
N VAL A 205 -2.37 -0.54 -2.61
CA VAL A 205 -0.89 -0.48 -2.47
C VAL A 205 -0.19 -0.17 -3.80
N ASP A 206 -0.73 -0.63 -4.92
CA ASP A 206 -0.17 -0.39 -6.25
C ASP A 206 -0.15 1.09 -6.64
N LEU A 207 -1.05 1.90 -6.04
CA LEU A 207 -1.13 3.34 -6.30
C LEU A 207 0.06 4.12 -5.70
N VAL A 208 0.79 3.51 -4.75
CA VAL A 208 1.83 4.19 -3.97
C VAL A 208 3.20 3.50 -4.02
N LEU A 209 3.35 2.44 -4.83
CA LEU A 209 4.64 1.73 -4.97
C LEU A 209 5.76 2.61 -5.51
N ASN A 210 5.45 3.68 -6.24
CA ASN A 210 6.44 4.63 -6.76
C ASN A 210 6.68 5.82 -5.83
N ASP A 211 5.97 5.92 -4.71
CA ASP A 211 6.14 6.99 -3.72
C ASP A 211 7.13 6.54 -2.65
N THR A 212 8.29 7.19 -2.57
CA THR A 212 9.36 6.83 -1.63
C THR A 212 8.93 6.88 -0.17
N ALA A 213 7.90 7.66 0.18
CA ALA A 213 7.39 7.71 1.55
C ALA A 213 6.65 6.43 1.96
N TYR A 214 6.09 5.69 1.00
CA TYR A 214 5.22 4.53 1.23
C TYR A 214 5.75 3.23 0.63
N MET A 215 6.72 3.32 -0.29
CA MET A 215 7.20 2.21 -1.12
C MET A 215 7.56 0.96 -0.31
N HIS A 216 8.33 1.10 0.77
CA HIS A 216 8.72 -0.02 1.63
C HIS A 216 7.49 -0.75 2.18
N ASP A 217 6.61 -0.03 2.88
CA ASP A 217 5.44 -0.61 3.53
C ASP A 217 4.43 -1.13 2.51
N ALA A 218 4.30 -0.46 1.36
CA ALA A 218 3.47 -0.91 0.25
C ALA A 218 3.94 -2.25 -0.32
N TYR A 219 5.24 -2.45 -0.55
CA TYR A 219 5.79 -3.74 -0.96
C TYR A 219 5.57 -4.82 0.10
N VAL A 220 5.81 -4.52 1.37
CA VAL A 220 5.59 -5.46 2.48
C VAL A 220 4.12 -5.89 2.56
N MET A 221 3.19 -4.94 2.53
CA MET A 221 1.75 -5.21 2.53
C MET A 221 1.32 -6.01 1.30
N LYS A 222 1.82 -5.65 0.11
CA LYS A 222 1.53 -6.36 -1.15
C LYS A 222 2.00 -7.80 -1.08
N MET A 223 3.26 -8.04 -0.69
CA MET A 223 3.80 -9.40 -0.55
C MET A 223 2.99 -10.23 0.46
N GLN A 224 2.65 -9.68 1.62
CA GLN A 224 1.85 -10.39 2.61
C GLN A 224 0.45 -10.72 2.06
N ALA A 225 -0.22 -9.77 1.39
CA ALA A 225 -1.52 -10.01 0.78
C ALA A 225 -1.46 -11.11 -0.29
N LEU A 226 -0.40 -11.15 -1.10
CA LEU A 226 -0.17 -12.18 -2.12
C LEU A 226 0.09 -13.57 -1.49
N LEU A 227 0.82 -13.64 -0.38
CA LEU A 227 0.99 -14.88 0.39
C LEU A 227 -0.34 -15.41 0.92
N GLU A 228 -1.14 -14.55 1.54
CA GLU A 228 -2.43 -14.91 2.15
C GLU A 228 -3.48 -15.31 1.11
N THR A 229 -3.45 -14.67 -0.05
CA THR A 229 -4.30 -15.03 -1.22
C THR A 229 -3.73 -16.18 -2.04
N LYS A 230 -2.54 -16.69 -1.68
CA LYS A 230 -1.83 -17.80 -2.33
C LYS A 230 -1.48 -17.53 -3.80
N ASP A 231 -1.36 -16.26 -4.19
CA ASP A 231 -0.90 -15.88 -5.52
C ASP A 231 0.64 -15.87 -5.56
N THR A 232 1.21 -17.07 -5.65
CA THR A 232 2.67 -17.25 -5.67
C THR A 232 3.33 -16.61 -6.89
N ALA A 233 2.64 -16.59 -8.03
CA ALA A 233 3.21 -16.03 -9.26
C ALA A 233 3.41 -14.51 -9.11
N GLN A 234 2.38 -13.80 -8.63
CA GLN A 234 2.49 -12.38 -8.35
C GLN A 234 3.42 -12.10 -7.16
N TRP A 235 3.46 -12.97 -6.15
CA TRP A 235 4.38 -12.82 -5.02
C TRP A 235 5.84 -12.81 -5.48
N VAL A 236 6.22 -13.73 -6.38
CA VAL A 236 7.59 -13.80 -6.94
C VAL A 236 7.94 -12.51 -7.69
N LEU A 237 7.04 -11.99 -8.53
CA LEU A 237 7.25 -10.74 -9.25
C LEU A 237 7.39 -9.55 -8.30
N CYS A 238 6.50 -9.45 -7.30
CA CYS A 238 6.55 -8.40 -6.29
C CYS A 238 7.85 -8.44 -5.49
N ALA A 239 8.32 -9.63 -5.10
CA ALA A 239 9.60 -9.79 -4.39
C ALA A 239 10.80 -9.38 -5.25
N GLN A 240 10.80 -9.69 -6.57
CA GLN A 240 11.85 -9.25 -7.48
C GLN A 240 11.91 -7.71 -7.59
N GLU A 241 10.76 -7.07 -7.73
CA GLU A 241 10.65 -5.61 -7.74
C GLU A 241 11.13 -5.01 -6.41
N ALA A 242 10.65 -5.53 -5.28
CA ALA A 242 11.05 -5.07 -3.96
C ALA A 242 12.57 -5.17 -3.74
N VAL A 243 13.23 -6.26 -4.16
CA VAL A 243 14.70 -6.39 -4.09
C VAL A 243 15.41 -5.36 -4.96
N SER A 244 14.80 -4.96 -6.07
CA SER A 244 15.38 -3.99 -7.01
C SER A 244 15.18 -2.53 -6.57
N HIS A 245 14.16 -2.24 -5.76
CA HIS A 245 13.77 -0.87 -5.39
C HIS A 245 14.01 -0.51 -3.93
N LEU A 246 14.00 -1.49 -3.01
CA LEU A 246 14.23 -1.24 -1.58
C LEU A 246 15.71 -1.35 -1.23
N GLU A 247 16.17 -0.48 -0.34
CA GLU A 247 17.55 -0.50 0.16
C GLU A 247 17.79 -1.68 1.12
N ASP A 248 16.79 -2.00 1.96
CA ASP A 248 16.80 -2.98 3.04
C ASP A 248 16.10 -4.30 2.67
N ALA A 249 16.28 -4.75 1.42
CA ALA A 249 15.59 -5.93 0.89
C ALA A 249 16.23 -7.29 1.22
N ALA A 250 17.17 -7.36 2.16
CA ALA A 250 17.94 -8.60 2.41
C ALA A 250 17.05 -9.79 2.81
N SER A 251 16.05 -9.56 3.67
CA SER A 251 15.08 -10.57 4.11
C SER A 251 14.14 -11.03 2.97
N ILE A 252 13.77 -10.10 2.09
CA ILE A 252 12.96 -10.36 0.90
C ILE A 252 13.76 -11.21 -0.09
N ALA A 253 15.02 -10.84 -0.34
CA ALA A 253 15.93 -11.59 -1.20
C ALA A 253 16.13 -13.03 -0.68
N GLN A 254 16.28 -13.22 0.64
CA GLN A 254 16.36 -14.54 1.24
C GLN A 254 15.08 -15.36 1.06
N SER A 255 13.91 -14.75 1.27
CA SER A 255 12.62 -15.42 1.06
C SER A 255 12.43 -15.84 -0.40
N LEU A 256 12.78 -14.97 -1.34
CA LEU A 256 12.71 -15.25 -2.76
C LEU A 256 13.71 -16.36 -3.16
N LEU A 257 14.93 -16.33 -2.64
CA LEU A 257 15.90 -17.42 -2.83
C LEU A 257 15.38 -18.76 -2.28
N TYR A 258 14.79 -18.74 -1.08
CA TYR A 258 14.22 -19.93 -0.45
C TYR A 258 13.13 -20.57 -1.32
N TYR A 259 12.26 -19.76 -1.91
CA TYR A 259 11.28 -20.22 -2.90
C TYR A 259 11.93 -20.98 -4.06
N TYR A 260 12.97 -20.41 -4.68
CA TYR A 260 13.67 -21.07 -5.80
C TYR A 260 14.37 -22.37 -5.36
N VAL A 261 14.98 -22.38 -4.17
CA VAL A 261 15.64 -23.57 -3.57
C VAL A 261 14.65 -24.68 -3.31
N GLU A 262 13.55 -24.41 -2.61
CA GLU A 262 12.52 -25.42 -2.29
C GLU A 262 11.91 -26.03 -3.56
N LYS A 263 11.72 -25.23 -4.59
CA LYS A 263 11.14 -25.68 -5.86
C LYS A 263 12.17 -26.25 -6.83
N ASN A 264 13.47 -26.21 -6.48
CA ASN A 264 14.57 -26.62 -7.34
C ASN A 264 14.56 -25.95 -8.72
N LEU A 265 14.18 -24.66 -8.76
CA LEU A 265 14.00 -23.86 -9.97
C LEU A 265 15.30 -23.14 -10.35
N VAL A 266 16.36 -23.93 -10.63
CA VAL A 266 17.72 -23.39 -10.87
C VAL A 266 17.75 -22.42 -12.05
N LYS A 267 17.17 -22.79 -13.19
CA LYS A 267 17.21 -21.99 -14.40
C LYS A 267 16.47 -20.66 -14.23
N ASP A 268 15.27 -20.70 -13.66
CA ASP A 268 14.45 -19.50 -13.43
C ASP A 268 15.14 -18.53 -12.46
N ALA A 269 15.79 -19.04 -11.42
CA ALA A 269 16.55 -18.22 -10.48
C ALA A 269 17.75 -17.54 -11.17
N GLN A 270 18.47 -18.26 -12.04
CA GLN A 270 19.57 -17.69 -12.80
C GLN A 270 19.09 -16.62 -13.79
N ASP A 271 18.01 -16.88 -14.51
CA ASP A 271 17.46 -15.93 -15.48
C ASP A 271 16.94 -14.66 -14.78
N MET A 272 16.27 -14.82 -13.65
CA MET A 272 15.85 -13.72 -12.78
C MET A 272 17.06 -12.89 -12.30
N ALA A 273 18.07 -13.54 -11.72
CA ALA A 273 19.23 -12.84 -11.17
C ALA A 273 20.05 -12.12 -12.26
N ASN A 274 20.22 -12.76 -13.43
CA ASN A 274 20.89 -12.16 -14.58
C ASN A 274 20.12 -10.94 -15.11
N LYS A 275 18.79 -11.02 -15.15
CA LYS A 275 17.95 -9.88 -15.53
C LYS A 275 18.09 -8.73 -14.53
N MET A 276 18.03 -9.00 -13.22
CA MET A 276 18.17 -7.98 -12.20
C MET A 276 19.49 -7.21 -12.31
N VAL A 277 20.63 -7.88 -12.50
CA VAL A 277 21.92 -7.19 -12.65
C VAL A 277 22.08 -6.48 -14.00
N ALA A 278 21.38 -6.92 -15.04
CA ALA A 278 21.35 -6.24 -16.34
C ALA A 278 20.53 -4.95 -16.28
N ASP A 279 19.37 -4.99 -15.62
CA ASP A 279 18.49 -3.83 -15.46
C ASP A 279 19.02 -2.84 -14.42
N PHE A 280 19.67 -3.34 -13.36
CA PHE A 280 20.16 -2.54 -12.23
C PHE A 280 21.64 -2.81 -11.91
N PRO A 281 22.59 -2.49 -12.81
CA PRO A 281 24.00 -2.86 -12.66
C PRO A 281 24.72 -2.19 -11.47
N ASN A 282 24.15 -1.12 -10.91
CA ASN A 282 24.69 -0.43 -9.72
C ASN A 282 23.89 -0.73 -8.45
N ASN A 283 22.94 -1.67 -8.48
CA ASN A 283 22.16 -2.06 -7.32
C ASN A 283 22.87 -3.20 -6.56
N LYS A 284 23.21 -2.97 -5.29
CA LYS A 284 23.91 -3.93 -4.44
C LYS A 284 23.10 -5.21 -4.17
N ASN A 285 21.78 -5.08 -4.03
CA ASN A 285 20.83 -6.17 -3.76
C ASN A 285 20.67 -7.10 -4.97
N ALA A 286 20.70 -6.55 -6.19
CA ALA A 286 20.71 -7.34 -7.43
C ALA A 286 21.96 -8.25 -7.52
N TRP A 287 23.15 -7.69 -7.29
CA TRP A 287 24.40 -8.48 -7.25
C TRP A 287 24.43 -9.49 -6.11
N TYR A 288 23.91 -9.10 -4.94
CA TYR A 288 23.82 -10.01 -3.79
C TYR A 288 22.90 -11.19 -4.10
N MET A 289 21.73 -10.94 -4.69
CA MET A 289 20.79 -11.97 -5.11
C MET A 289 21.43 -12.94 -6.11
N LYS A 290 22.15 -12.42 -7.11
CA LYS A 290 22.89 -13.25 -8.07
C LYS A 290 23.93 -14.14 -7.40
N GLY A 291 24.77 -13.58 -6.53
CA GLY A 291 25.75 -14.37 -5.77
C GLY A 291 25.09 -15.44 -4.90
N CYS A 292 23.93 -15.16 -4.31
CA CYS A 292 23.15 -16.12 -3.56
C CYS A 292 22.60 -17.26 -4.42
N VAL A 293 22.11 -16.98 -5.63
CA VAL A 293 21.68 -18.00 -6.60
C VAL A 293 22.85 -18.89 -7.00
N ASP A 294 23.99 -18.29 -7.34
CA ASP A 294 25.19 -19.03 -7.75
C ASP A 294 25.76 -19.88 -6.60
N LEU A 295 25.71 -19.38 -5.36
CA LEU A 295 26.15 -20.10 -4.17
C LEU A 295 25.25 -21.30 -3.84
N ASN A 296 23.93 -21.11 -3.82
CA ASN A 296 23.00 -22.07 -3.21
C ASN A 296 22.36 -23.05 -4.21
N LEU A 297 22.05 -22.58 -5.42
CA LEU A 297 21.36 -23.39 -6.44
C LEU A 297 22.35 -23.97 -7.44
N VAL A 298 23.20 -23.12 -8.02
CA VAL A 298 24.17 -23.53 -9.05
C VAL A 298 25.36 -24.25 -8.41
N LYS A 299 25.74 -23.84 -7.20
CA LYS A 299 26.94 -24.28 -6.48
C LYS A 299 28.23 -23.95 -7.25
N ASP A 300 28.20 -22.83 -7.97
CA ASP A 300 29.39 -22.21 -8.56
C ASP A 300 29.96 -21.20 -7.57
N PHE A 301 30.83 -21.71 -6.70
CA PHE A 301 31.40 -20.93 -5.60
C PHE A 301 32.30 -19.79 -6.07
N GLU A 302 32.96 -19.94 -7.23
CA GLU A 302 33.85 -18.92 -7.78
C GLU A 302 33.03 -17.74 -8.33
N THR A 303 32.03 -18.04 -9.16
CA THR A 303 31.12 -17.03 -9.69
C THR A 303 30.37 -16.32 -8.56
N ALA A 304 29.87 -17.06 -7.57
CA ALA A 304 29.20 -16.46 -6.42
C ALA A 304 30.08 -15.43 -5.68
N ARG A 305 31.37 -15.72 -5.47
CA ARG A 305 32.31 -14.77 -4.85
C ARG A 305 32.57 -13.56 -5.73
N ALA A 306 32.64 -13.75 -7.06
CA ALA A 306 32.78 -12.63 -8.00
C ALA A 306 31.58 -11.68 -7.93
N ASP A 307 30.36 -12.22 -7.82
CA ASP A 307 29.15 -11.41 -7.65
C ASP A 307 29.07 -10.74 -6.27
N PHE A 308 29.41 -11.44 -5.18
CA PHE A 308 29.49 -10.80 -3.87
C PHE A 308 30.54 -9.69 -3.83
N ALA A 309 31.66 -9.83 -4.56
CA ALA A 309 32.64 -8.77 -4.71
C ALA A 309 32.06 -7.54 -5.43
N LYS A 310 31.12 -7.70 -6.36
CA LYS A 310 30.37 -6.57 -6.96
C LYS A 310 29.48 -5.88 -5.94
N THR A 311 28.77 -6.63 -5.08
CA THR A 311 28.03 -6.04 -3.96
C THR A 311 28.96 -5.25 -3.04
N LEU A 312 30.09 -5.82 -2.64
CA LEU A 312 31.05 -5.19 -1.72
C LEU A 312 31.79 -3.99 -2.34
N ALA A 313 31.88 -3.91 -3.66
CA ALA A 313 32.38 -2.72 -4.34
C ALA A 313 31.41 -1.54 -4.25
N ILE A 314 30.10 -1.82 -4.16
CA ILE A 314 29.04 -0.81 -4.00
C ILE A 314 28.86 -0.47 -2.50
N ASP A 315 28.81 -1.49 -1.66
CA ASP A 315 28.66 -1.37 -0.21
C ASP A 315 29.69 -2.26 0.52
N PRO A 316 30.88 -1.72 0.85
CA PRO A 316 31.94 -2.46 1.53
C PRO A 316 31.57 -3.00 2.92
N ASN A 317 30.48 -2.50 3.50
CA ASN A 317 29.98 -2.90 4.82
C ASN A 317 28.72 -3.77 4.72
N HIS A 318 28.38 -4.28 3.53
CA HIS A 318 27.28 -5.22 3.37
C HIS A 318 27.57 -6.52 4.13
N TYR A 319 26.86 -6.71 5.24
CA TYR A 319 27.10 -7.79 6.19
C TYR A 319 26.87 -9.17 5.56
N GLU A 320 25.75 -9.32 4.83
CA GLU A 320 25.32 -10.57 4.23
C GLU A 320 26.30 -11.04 3.14
N SER A 321 26.87 -10.12 2.35
CA SER A 321 27.89 -10.47 1.34
C SER A 321 29.21 -10.88 1.97
N ASN A 322 29.61 -10.27 3.08
CA ASN A 322 30.78 -10.72 3.84
C ASN A 322 30.55 -12.15 4.37
N MET A 323 29.42 -12.38 5.03
CA MET A 323 29.03 -13.72 5.50
C MET A 323 29.04 -14.74 4.37
N ASN A 324 28.35 -14.47 3.26
CA ASN A 324 28.21 -15.44 2.16
C ASN A 324 29.49 -15.65 1.36
N THR A 325 30.41 -14.67 1.32
CA THR A 325 31.75 -14.87 0.75
C THR A 325 32.56 -15.85 1.58
N GLY A 326 32.54 -15.72 2.91
CA GLY A 326 33.16 -16.68 3.82
C GLY A 326 32.55 -18.09 3.71
N VAL A 327 31.20 -18.17 3.69
CA VAL A 327 30.46 -19.43 3.51
C VAL A 327 30.79 -20.10 2.17
N SER A 328 30.94 -19.33 1.09
CA SER A 328 31.31 -19.86 -0.23
C SER A 328 32.64 -20.63 -0.20
N PHE A 329 33.66 -20.12 0.49
CA PHE A 329 34.94 -20.85 0.61
C PHE A 329 34.79 -22.16 1.41
N ILE A 330 33.99 -22.15 2.49
CA ILE A 330 33.72 -23.36 3.30
C ILE A 330 32.95 -24.39 2.48
N ASN A 331 31.90 -23.95 1.76
CA ASN A 331 31.07 -24.83 0.94
C ASN A 331 31.87 -25.44 -0.23
N GLU A 332 32.83 -24.70 -0.79
CA GLU A 332 33.73 -25.24 -1.82
C GLU A 332 34.60 -26.36 -1.26
N VAL A 333 35.17 -26.20 -0.05
CA VAL A 333 35.94 -27.27 0.61
C VAL A 333 35.08 -28.51 0.81
N ILE A 334 33.85 -28.33 1.32
CA ILE A 334 32.91 -29.43 1.54
C ILE A 334 32.59 -30.13 0.21
N SER A 335 32.25 -29.37 -0.83
CA SER A 335 31.91 -29.93 -2.15
C SER A 335 33.06 -30.72 -2.76
N ARG A 336 34.29 -30.19 -2.72
CA ARG A 336 35.50 -30.86 -3.23
C ARG A 336 35.83 -32.11 -2.43
N ARG A 337 35.66 -32.06 -1.10
CA ARG A 337 35.82 -33.23 -0.21
C ARG A 337 34.83 -34.32 -0.59
N ASP A 338 33.56 -33.98 -0.77
CA ASP A 338 32.50 -34.93 -1.06
C ASP A 338 32.66 -35.54 -2.48
N LYS A 339 33.33 -34.83 -3.40
CA LYS A 339 33.77 -35.33 -4.71
C LYS A 339 35.05 -36.19 -4.66
N GLY A 340 35.66 -36.35 -3.48
CA GLY A 340 36.88 -37.15 -3.31
C GLY A 340 38.17 -36.46 -3.74
N GLU A 341 38.17 -35.12 -3.90
CA GLU A 341 39.38 -34.36 -4.25
C GLU A 341 40.38 -34.26 -3.09
N PHE A 342 39.94 -34.57 -1.86
CA PHE A 342 40.76 -34.58 -0.66
C PHE A 342 40.88 -35.99 -0.06
N VAL A 343 42.09 -36.36 0.35
CA VAL A 343 42.33 -37.61 1.08
C VAL A 343 41.92 -37.43 2.54
N THR A 344 40.88 -38.16 2.97
CA THR A 344 40.36 -38.14 4.35
C THR A 344 40.80 -39.35 5.18
N ASP A 345 41.39 -40.37 4.54
CA ASP A 345 41.96 -41.54 5.20
C ASP A 345 43.25 -41.17 5.95
N ARG A 346 43.18 -41.24 7.28
CA ARG A 346 44.29 -40.88 8.19
C ARG A 346 45.46 -41.87 8.12
N THR A 347 45.28 -43.06 7.56
CA THR A 347 46.38 -44.02 7.37
C THR A 347 47.34 -43.58 6.26
N ARG A 348 46.85 -42.79 5.30
CA ARG A 348 47.62 -42.18 4.21
C ARG A 348 48.20 -40.84 4.65
N VAL A 349 49.05 -40.87 5.68
CA VAL A 349 49.50 -39.69 6.45
C VAL A 349 49.99 -38.55 5.55
N LYS A 350 50.81 -38.83 4.53
CA LYS A 350 51.39 -37.80 3.65
C LYS A 350 50.31 -37.08 2.84
N GLU A 351 49.44 -37.83 2.18
CA GLU A 351 48.38 -37.28 1.34
C GLU A 351 47.23 -36.67 2.15
N TYR A 352 46.94 -37.23 3.33
CA TYR A 352 46.03 -36.66 4.31
C TYR A 352 46.52 -35.27 4.74
N ASN A 353 47.77 -35.15 5.20
CA ASN A 353 48.35 -33.88 5.61
C ASN A 353 48.38 -32.87 4.45
N ALA A 354 48.74 -33.29 3.24
CA ALA A 354 48.69 -32.43 2.07
C ALA A 354 47.26 -31.94 1.75
N SER A 355 46.24 -32.78 1.96
CA SER A 355 44.84 -32.40 1.77
C SER A 355 44.38 -31.41 2.84
N ILE A 356 44.78 -31.59 4.10
CA ILE A 356 44.51 -30.64 5.19
C ILE A 356 45.12 -29.27 4.89
N GLU A 357 46.37 -29.20 4.42
CA GLU A 357 46.99 -27.92 4.04
C GLU A 357 46.25 -27.22 2.90
N LYS A 358 45.82 -27.96 1.88
CA LYS A 358 44.98 -27.39 0.80
C LYS A 358 43.66 -26.85 1.34
N MET A 359 42.98 -27.58 2.23
CA MET A 359 41.74 -27.12 2.86
C MET A 359 41.99 -25.86 3.71
N ARG A 360 43.11 -25.78 4.44
CA ARG A 360 43.51 -24.60 5.23
C ARG A 360 43.63 -23.34 4.40
N GLU A 361 44.04 -23.41 3.14
CA GLU A 361 44.11 -22.23 2.25
C GLU A 361 42.73 -21.57 2.07
N TYR A 362 41.66 -22.37 1.98
CA TYR A 362 40.30 -21.86 1.87
C TYR A 362 39.82 -21.23 3.18
N TYR A 363 40.12 -21.86 4.32
CA TYR A 363 39.80 -21.28 5.63
C TYR A 363 40.54 -19.96 5.88
N LYS A 364 41.81 -19.84 5.45
CA LYS A 364 42.55 -18.57 5.48
C LYS A 364 41.87 -17.48 4.64
N LYS A 365 41.34 -17.83 3.45
CA LYS A 365 40.60 -16.91 2.59
C LYS A 365 39.23 -16.53 3.17
N ALA A 366 38.56 -17.43 3.88
CA ALA A 366 37.27 -17.19 4.53
C ALA A 366 37.38 -16.28 5.76
N LEU A 367 38.47 -16.43 6.53
CA LEU A 367 38.69 -15.73 7.80
C LEU A 367 38.42 -14.21 7.76
N PRO A 368 39.02 -13.40 6.87
CA PRO A 368 38.83 -11.95 6.89
C PRO A 368 37.37 -11.52 6.71
N TYR A 369 36.56 -12.30 5.98
CA TYR A 369 35.16 -11.99 5.75
C TYR A 369 34.29 -12.25 6.98
N PHE A 370 34.53 -13.34 7.70
CA PHE A 370 33.82 -13.61 8.96
C PHE A 370 34.26 -12.67 10.09
N GLU A 371 35.54 -12.29 10.14
CA GLU A 371 36.00 -11.25 11.08
C GLU A 371 35.37 -9.88 10.76
N LYS A 372 35.25 -9.53 9.48
CA LYS A 372 34.53 -8.34 9.04
C LYS A 372 33.05 -8.42 9.44
N ALA A 373 32.36 -9.54 9.22
CA ALA A 373 30.98 -9.74 9.62
C ALA A 373 30.78 -9.57 11.14
N ARG A 374 31.67 -10.18 11.96
CA ARG A 374 31.70 -9.98 13.41
C ARG A 374 31.86 -8.50 13.79
N MET A 375 32.73 -7.77 13.10
CA MET A 375 32.95 -6.35 13.36
C MET A 375 31.74 -5.49 12.99
N LEU A 376 31.04 -5.83 11.90
CA LEU A 376 29.86 -5.10 11.43
C LEU A 376 28.63 -5.31 12.31
N ALA A 377 28.43 -6.53 12.83
CA ALA A 377 27.27 -6.88 13.65
C ALA A 377 27.68 -7.77 14.85
N PRO A 378 28.34 -7.22 15.88
CA PRO A 378 28.85 -8.00 17.01
C PRO A 378 27.74 -8.65 17.86
N ASP A 379 26.53 -8.11 17.80
CA ASP A 379 25.32 -8.63 18.45
C ASP A 379 24.72 -9.84 17.72
N ARG A 380 25.01 -10.02 16.42
CA ARG A 380 24.54 -11.15 15.60
C ARG A 380 25.42 -12.41 15.75
N ILE A 381 25.95 -12.67 16.94
CA ILE A 381 26.85 -13.81 17.19
C ILE A 381 26.31 -15.17 16.76
N LYS A 382 24.99 -15.35 16.81
CA LYS A 382 24.34 -16.60 16.37
C LYS A 382 24.56 -16.90 14.88
N GLU A 383 24.82 -15.88 14.07
CA GLU A 383 25.03 -16.00 12.63
C GLU A 383 26.51 -16.22 12.28
N TRP A 384 27.41 -15.35 12.76
CA TRP A 384 28.84 -15.42 12.42
C TRP A 384 29.65 -16.33 13.35
N GLY A 385 29.22 -16.54 14.60
CA GLY A 385 29.97 -17.28 15.63
C GLY A 385 30.30 -18.72 15.24
N PRO A 386 29.32 -19.55 14.85
CA PRO A 386 29.58 -20.94 14.45
C PRO A 386 30.52 -21.05 13.24
N ASN A 387 30.38 -20.15 12.27
CA ASN A 387 31.22 -20.10 11.09
C ASN A 387 32.67 -19.73 11.44
N LEU A 388 32.85 -18.71 12.28
CA LEU A 388 34.17 -18.25 12.70
C LEU A 388 34.87 -19.27 13.61
N GLN A 389 34.13 -19.96 14.48
CA GLN A 389 34.65 -21.09 15.27
C GLN A 389 35.15 -22.23 14.38
N ASN A 390 34.41 -22.58 13.31
CA ASN A 390 34.81 -23.60 12.34
C ASN A 390 36.12 -23.21 11.64
N VAL A 391 36.23 -21.96 11.19
CA VAL A 391 37.47 -21.43 10.58
C VAL A 391 38.64 -21.51 11.56
N TYR A 392 38.50 -20.97 12.78
CA TYR A 392 39.56 -21.01 13.78
C TYR A 392 40.01 -22.42 14.15
N SER A 393 39.07 -23.38 14.23
CA SER A 393 39.39 -24.77 14.52
C SER A 393 40.25 -25.39 13.42
N ASN A 394 39.92 -25.15 12.14
CA ASN A 394 40.68 -25.68 11.01
C ASN A 394 42.03 -25.00 10.80
N LEU A 395 42.18 -23.76 11.30
CA LEU A 395 43.43 -23.00 11.34
C LEU A 395 44.23 -23.22 12.63
N GLU A 396 43.80 -24.13 13.51
CA GLU A 396 44.46 -24.46 14.79
C GLU A 396 44.62 -23.27 15.76
N MET A 397 43.75 -22.26 15.66
CA MET A 397 43.76 -21.05 16.51
C MET A 397 43.01 -21.29 17.82
N LYS A 398 43.57 -22.12 18.71
CA LYS A 398 42.89 -22.61 19.93
C LYS A 398 42.34 -21.50 20.83
N ASP A 399 43.12 -20.46 21.10
CA ASP A 399 42.70 -19.35 21.98
C ASP A 399 41.46 -18.64 21.40
N LYS A 400 41.40 -18.50 20.07
CA LYS A 400 40.26 -17.90 19.37
C LYS A 400 39.03 -18.79 19.37
N VAL A 401 39.20 -20.11 19.33
CA VAL A 401 38.08 -21.05 19.49
C VAL A 401 37.44 -20.91 20.87
N GLU A 402 38.24 -20.85 21.93
CA GLU A 402 37.74 -20.68 23.29
C GLU A 402 37.09 -19.31 23.50
N GLU A 403 37.64 -18.24 22.91
CA GLU A 403 37.01 -16.92 22.87
C GLU A 403 35.58 -16.99 22.31
N ILE A 404 35.39 -17.63 21.15
CA ILE A 404 34.07 -17.73 20.51
C ILE A 404 33.11 -18.58 21.33
N LYS A 405 33.56 -19.69 21.94
CA LYS A 405 32.74 -20.49 22.85
C LYS A 405 32.23 -19.68 24.04
N ALA A 406 33.12 -18.88 24.64
CA ALA A 406 32.76 -18.05 25.78
C ALA A 406 31.72 -16.98 25.41
N LEU A 407 31.77 -16.45 24.19
CA LEU A 407 30.79 -15.47 23.71
C LEU A 407 29.43 -16.08 23.34
N MET A 408 29.41 -17.36 22.97
CA MET A 408 28.19 -18.09 22.59
C MET A 408 27.42 -18.71 23.77
N ASN A 409 28.05 -18.78 24.95
CA ASN A 409 27.45 -19.22 26.21
C ASN A 409 26.83 -18.04 26.95
#